data_AF-Q93IB5-F1
#
_entry.id   AF-Q93IB5-F1
#
_cell.length_a   1.000
_cell.length_b   1.000
_cell.length_c   1.000
_cell.angle_alpha   90.00
_cell.angle_beta   90.00
_cell.angle_gamma   90.00
#
_symmetry.space_group_name_H-M   'P 1'
#
loop_
_entity.id
_entity.type
_entity.pdbx_description
1 polymer ?
#
loop_
_entity_poly.entity_id
_entity_poly.type
_entity_poly.pdbx_seq_one_letter_code
_entity_poly.pdbx_strand_id
1 'polypeptide(L)'
;MRRLIWYNSGPWKRTIVYKDPVPHNFPTPHLDFLKQTIDYKVPVHLYDAIAAFDGSVYLDRTTGEASAKCHEEAMNFLSLNLLNDIVTGKRDVQGAKAFYAQTAEQFTKYHITSPYTEGFLFPMQYNTADLGVTYFK
;
A
#
# COMPACT_ATOMS: atom_id res chain seq x y z
N MET A 1 -13.43 11.98 12.07
CA MET A 1 -13.92 11.02 11.05
C MET A 1 -14.32 9.72 11.73
N ARG A 2 -15.48 9.16 11.37
CA ARG A 2 -15.98 7.90 11.93
C ARG A 2 -15.30 6.73 11.24
N ARG A 3 -14.76 5.79 12.01
CA ARG A 3 -14.00 4.64 11.49
C ARG A 3 -14.11 3.43 12.42
N LEU A 4 -14.01 2.25 11.85
CA LEU A 4 -13.78 0.99 12.57
C LEU A 4 -12.32 0.59 12.38
N ILE A 5 -11.69 0.06 13.43
CA ILE A 5 -10.28 -0.31 13.43
C ILE A 5 -10.13 -1.71 14.00
N TRP A 6 -9.36 -2.53 13.30
CA TRP A 6 -8.85 -3.80 13.78
C TRP A 6 -7.31 -3.75 13.77
N TYR A 7 -6.71 -4.42 14.74
CA TYR A 7 -5.26 -4.61 14.81
C TYR A 7 -4.95 -6.08 14.63
N ASN A 8 -3.81 -6.37 14.01
CA ASN A 8 -3.32 -7.75 13.79
C ASN A 8 -4.36 -8.65 13.11
N SER A 9 -5.05 -8.12 12.09
CA SER A 9 -6.04 -8.86 11.31
C SER A 9 -5.35 -9.49 10.10
N GLY A 10 -5.12 -10.81 10.11
CA GLY A 10 -4.36 -11.47 9.05
C GLY A 10 -2.92 -10.95 8.98
N PRO A 11 -2.38 -10.61 7.79
CA PRO A 11 -1.03 -10.06 7.67
C PRO A 11 -0.94 -8.56 8.00
N TRP A 12 -2.06 -7.92 8.32
CA TRP A 12 -2.15 -6.48 8.51
C TRP A 12 -1.88 -6.11 9.96
N LYS A 13 -0.92 -5.20 10.17
CA LYS A 13 -0.72 -4.55 11.46
C LYS A 13 -1.97 -3.80 11.90
N ARG A 14 -2.64 -3.16 10.93
CA ARG A 14 -3.87 -2.39 11.17
C ARG A 14 -4.76 -2.35 9.93
N THR A 15 -6.05 -2.58 10.14
CA THR A 15 -7.11 -2.43 9.14
C THR A 15 -8.09 -1.37 9.62
N ILE A 16 -8.38 -0.38 8.78
CA ILE A 16 -9.29 0.72 9.08
C ILE A 16 -10.34 0.81 7.97
N VAL A 17 -11.61 0.79 8.35
CA VAL A 17 -12.73 1.10 7.45
C VAL A 17 -13.26 2.48 7.82
N TYR A 18 -13.26 3.39 6.86
CA TYR A 18 -13.73 4.78 7.01
C TYR A 18 -15.19 4.89 6.57
N LYS A 19 -16.01 5.63 7.33
CA LYS A 19 -17.40 5.89 6.95
C LYS A 19 -17.50 6.84 5.75
N ASP A 20 -16.57 7.78 5.65
CA ASP A 20 -16.58 8.82 4.63
C ASP A 20 -15.53 8.45 3.55
N PRO A 21 -15.95 7.87 2.39
CA PRO A 21 -15.03 7.44 1.34
C PRO A 21 -14.44 8.63 0.57
N VAL A 22 -13.32 8.41 -0.13
CA VAL A 22 -12.66 9.42 -0.98
C VAL A 22 -12.68 8.93 -2.44
N PRO A 23 -13.12 9.75 -3.42
CA PRO A 23 -13.02 9.38 -4.83
C PRO A 23 -11.57 9.18 -5.28
N HIS A 24 -11.33 8.08 -5.99
CA HIS A 24 -10.03 7.74 -6.57
C HIS A 24 -10.23 7.23 -8.00
N ASN A 25 -9.42 7.72 -8.94
CA ASN A 25 -9.62 7.48 -10.38
C ASN A 25 -8.60 6.53 -11.01
N PHE A 26 -7.61 6.07 -10.25
CA PHE A 26 -6.58 5.15 -10.76
C PHE A 26 -6.86 3.74 -10.24
N PRO A 27 -6.87 2.70 -11.09
CA PRO A 27 -6.77 2.72 -12.56
C PRO A 27 -8.12 3.01 -13.23
N THR A 28 -9.20 2.96 -12.45
CA THR A 28 -10.58 3.28 -12.86
C THR A 28 -11.27 3.99 -11.69
N PRO A 29 -12.30 4.83 -11.93
CA PRO A 29 -13.06 5.47 -10.85
C PRO A 29 -13.64 4.49 -9.82
N HIS A 30 -13.37 4.74 -8.55
CA HIS A 30 -13.91 4.04 -7.38
C HIS A 30 -13.83 4.90 -6.11
N LEU A 31 -14.26 4.33 -4.98
CA LEU A 31 -14.31 4.99 -3.67
C LEU A 31 -13.40 4.31 -2.65
N ASP A 32 -12.41 5.03 -2.14
CA ASP A 32 -11.45 4.50 -1.18
C ASP A 32 -11.97 4.63 0.25
N PHE A 33 -12.19 3.49 0.91
CA PHE A 33 -12.68 3.43 2.30
C PHE A 33 -11.97 2.41 3.18
N LEU A 34 -11.22 1.45 2.63
CA LEU A 34 -10.47 0.43 3.36
C LEU A 34 -8.97 0.76 3.32
N LYS A 35 -8.40 1.21 4.45
CA LYS A 35 -6.96 1.39 4.61
C LYS A 35 -6.36 0.23 5.38
N GLN A 36 -5.31 -0.36 4.86
CA GLN A 36 -4.57 -1.43 5.53
C GLN A 36 -3.09 -1.09 5.59
N THR A 37 -2.46 -1.45 6.71
CA THR A 37 -1.11 -1.01 7.07
C THR A 37 -0.24 -2.20 7.45
N ILE A 38 1.04 -2.14 7.06
CA ILE A 38 2.12 -3.05 7.46
C ILE A 38 3.32 -2.28 7.98
N ASP A 39 4.20 -3.00 8.70
CA ASP A 39 5.57 -2.55 8.94
C ASP A 39 6.38 -2.69 7.65
N TYR A 40 6.91 -1.57 7.14
CA TYR A 40 7.74 -1.55 5.93
C TYR A 40 8.62 -0.30 5.89
N LYS A 41 9.95 -0.48 5.84
CA LYS A 41 10.91 0.61 5.78
C LYS A 41 11.31 0.91 4.33
N VAL A 42 10.76 1.99 3.76
CA VAL A 42 11.18 2.49 2.45
C VAL A 42 12.49 3.27 2.58
N PRO A 43 13.50 3.06 1.70
CA PRO A 43 14.67 3.92 1.60
C PRO A 43 14.29 5.37 1.25
N VAL A 44 14.83 6.36 1.98
CA VAL A 44 14.40 7.77 1.88
C VAL A 44 14.47 8.33 0.46
N HIS A 45 15.49 7.97 -0.32
CA HIS A 45 15.66 8.42 -1.70
C HIS A 45 14.59 7.90 -2.68
N LEU A 46 13.72 6.98 -2.26
CA LEU A 46 12.63 6.42 -3.08
C LEU A 46 11.24 6.94 -2.68
N TYR A 47 11.14 7.85 -1.72
CA TYR A 47 9.83 8.37 -1.28
C TYR A 47 9.07 9.04 -2.42
N ASP A 48 9.75 9.83 -3.25
CA ASP A 48 9.16 10.50 -4.40
C ASP A 48 8.66 9.50 -5.44
N ALA A 49 9.37 8.37 -5.61
CA ALA A 49 8.95 7.31 -6.53
C ALA A 49 7.65 6.64 -6.04
N ILE A 50 7.51 6.40 -4.73
CA ILE A 50 6.28 5.85 -4.17
C ILE A 50 5.13 6.86 -4.25
N ALA A 51 5.37 8.13 -3.96
CA ALA A 51 4.37 9.18 -4.10
C ALA A 51 3.92 9.37 -5.56
N ALA A 52 4.84 9.22 -6.52
CA ALA A 52 4.53 9.27 -7.94
C ALA A 52 3.78 8.03 -8.45
N PHE A 53 3.91 6.88 -7.77
CA PHE A 53 3.25 5.63 -8.14
C PHE A 53 1.74 5.68 -7.87
N ASP A 54 1.30 5.98 -6.65
CA ASP A 54 -0.12 5.98 -6.31
C ASP A 54 -0.39 6.91 -5.12
N GLY A 55 -1.38 7.81 -5.27
CA GLY A 55 -1.80 8.73 -4.22
C GLY A 55 -2.49 8.05 -3.03
N SER A 56 -2.89 6.78 -3.20
CA SER A 56 -3.50 5.95 -2.17
C SER A 56 -2.51 4.99 -1.50
N VAL A 57 -1.20 5.16 -1.76
CA VAL A 57 -0.12 4.53 -1.00
C VAL A 57 0.55 5.55 -0.09
N TYR A 58 0.57 5.28 1.21
CA TYR A 58 1.01 6.21 2.24
C TYR A 58 2.22 5.66 2.98
N LEU A 59 3.26 6.46 3.10
CA LEU A 59 4.45 6.16 3.90
C LEU A 59 4.43 6.96 5.20
N ASP A 60 4.69 6.29 6.32
CA ASP A 60 4.98 6.92 7.61
C ASP A 60 6.39 6.51 8.04
N ARG A 61 7.33 7.44 7.86
CA ARG A 61 8.75 7.20 8.15
C ARG A 61 9.00 7.00 9.64
N THR A 62 8.35 7.79 10.48
CA THR A 62 8.58 7.76 11.92
C THR A 62 8.14 6.42 12.50
N THR A 63 6.93 5.95 12.15
CA THR A 63 6.46 4.65 12.63
C THR A 63 7.02 3.48 11.83
N GLY A 64 7.64 3.73 10.67
CA GLY A 64 8.15 2.69 9.78
C GLY A 64 7.04 1.90 9.10
N GLU A 65 5.95 2.56 8.72
CA GLU A 65 4.76 1.92 8.16
C GLU A 65 4.54 2.28 6.69
N ALA A 66 4.04 1.32 5.93
CA ALA A 66 3.44 1.55 4.62
C ALA A 66 1.96 1.16 4.67
N SER A 67 1.10 1.94 4.04
CA SER A 67 -0.33 1.65 3.94
C SER A 67 -0.83 1.80 2.51
N ALA A 68 -1.79 0.98 2.12
CA ALA A 68 -2.62 1.22 0.95
C ALA A 68 -4.06 1.51 1.39
N LYS A 69 -4.79 2.29 0.59
CA LYS A 69 -6.22 2.55 0.80
C LYS A 69 -6.97 2.30 -0.50
N CYS A 70 -7.96 1.42 -0.49
CA CYS A 70 -8.79 1.12 -1.65
C CYS A 70 -10.23 0.77 -1.23
N HIS A 71 -11.04 0.23 -2.14
CA HIS A 71 -12.36 -0.34 -1.85
C HIS A 71 -12.28 -1.83 -1.48
N GLU A 72 -11.19 -2.52 -1.83
CA GLU A 72 -11.01 -3.96 -1.64
C GLU A 72 -9.60 -4.32 -1.15
N GLU A 73 -9.49 -5.36 -0.33
CA GLU A 73 -8.22 -5.85 0.25
C GLU A 73 -7.24 -6.35 -0.82
N ALA A 74 -7.75 -7.03 -1.85
CA ALA A 74 -6.95 -7.51 -2.99
C ALA A 74 -6.15 -6.38 -3.66
N MET A 75 -6.74 -5.19 -3.76
CA MET A 75 -6.08 -4.01 -4.32
C MET A 75 -5.02 -3.45 -3.38
N ASN A 76 -5.24 -3.50 -2.07
CA ASN A 76 -4.22 -3.11 -1.09
C ASN A 76 -3.01 -4.06 -1.13
N PHE A 77 -3.21 -5.37 -1.31
CA PHE A 77 -2.10 -6.29 -1.57
C PHE A 77 -1.33 -5.92 -2.84
N LEU A 78 -2.05 -5.66 -3.94
CA LEU A 78 -1.44 -5.29 -5.21
C LEU A 78 -0.59 -4.02 -5.09
N SER A 79 -1.14 -2.95 -4.50
CA SER A 79 -0.41 -1.68 -4.28
C SER A 79 0.87 -1.88 -3.48
N LEU A 80 0.82 -2.61 -2.37
CA LEU A 80 1.99 -2.77 -1.49
C LEU A 80 3.03 -3.74 -2.04
N ASN A 81 2.62 -4.76 -2.80
CA ASN A 81 3.54 -5.59 -3.57
C ASN A 81 4.26 -4.76 -4.65
N LEU A 82 3.57 -3.82 -5.30
CA LEU A 82 4.18 -2.94 -6.29
C LEU A 82 5.05 -1.85 -5.69
N LEU A 83 4.71 -1.34 -4.51
CA LEU A 83 5.63 -0.54 -3.69
C LEU A 83 6.93 -1.30 -3.47
N ASN A 84 6.85 -2.58 -3.08
CA ASN A 84 8.05 -3.40 -2.88
C ASN A 84 8.83 -3.63 -4.18
N ASP A 85 8.16 -3.85 -5.31
CA ASP A 85 8.83 -3.97 -6.61
C ASP A 85 9.59 -2.69 -6.98
N ILE A 86 9.06 -1.50 -6.66
CA ILE A 86 9.76 -0.22 -6.84
C ILE A 86 10.96 -0.14 -5.90
N VAL A 87 10.77 -0.44 -4.61
CA VAL A 87 11.84 -0.37 -3.60
C VAL A 87 13.00 -1.30 -3.91
N THR A 88 12.73 -2.47 -4.49
CA THR A 88 13.73 -3.46 -4.85
C THR A 88 14.30 -3.29 -6.26
N GLY A 89 13.82 -2.28 -7.02
CA GLY A 89 14.25 -2.03 -8.39
C GLY A 89 13.75 -3.05 -9.42
N LYS A 90 12.81 -3.93 -9.03
CA LYS A 90 12.18 -4.91 -9.94
C LYS A 90 11.26 -4.24 -10.96
N ARG A 91 10.66 -3.09 -10.60
CA ARG A 91 9.87 -2.25 -11.51
C ARG A 91 10.17 -0.78 -11.25
N ASP A 92 10.07 0.03 -12.29
CA ASP A 92 9.99 1.48 -12.14
C ASP A 92 8.53 1.93 -11.90
N VAL A 93 8.34 3.23 -11.70
CA VAL A 93 7.01 3.81 -11.40
C VAL A 93 6.01 3.57 -12.53
N GLN A 94 6.43 3.74 -13.78
CA GLN A 94 5.53 3.59 -14.93
C GLN A 94 5.16 2.12 -15.16
N GLY A 95 6.13 1.22 -15.06
CA GLY A 95 5.91 -0.22 -15.12
C GLY A 95 5.01 -0.70 -13.98
N ALA A 96 5.16 -0.16 -12.77
CA ALA A 96 4.27 -0.46 -11.66
C ALA A 96 2.83 0.01 -11.92
N LYS A 97 2.62 1.21 -12.47
CA LYS A 97 1.28 1.71 -12.86
C LYS A 97 0.62 0.85 -13.93
N ALA A 98 1.36 0.50 -14.98
CA ALA A 98 0.86 -0.34 -16.06
C ALA A 98 0.48 -1.73 -15.55
N PHE A 99 1.35 -2.33 -14.72
CA PHE A 99 1.10 -3.64 -14.13
C PHE A 99 -0.10 -3.61 -13.17
N TYR A 100 -0.24 -2.57 -12.36
CA TYR A 100 -1.41 -2.37 -11.51
C TYR A 100 -2.68 -2.37 -12.37
N ALA A 101 -2.74 -1.49 -13.38
CA ALA A 101 -3.93 -1.32 -14.20
C ALA A 101 -4.35 -2.63 -14.88
N GLN A 102 -3.38 -3.36 -15.46
CA GLN A 102 -3.63 -4.66 -16.07
C GLN A 102 -4.12 -5.68 -15.04
N THR A 103 -3.46 -5.81 -13.90
CA THR A 103 -3.80 -6.81 -12.87
C THR A 103 -5.16 -6.52 -12.25
N ALA A 104 -5.45 -5.26 -11.95
CA ALA A 104 -6.74 -4.83 -11.43
C ALA A 104 -7.87 -5.07 -12.45
N GLU A 105 -7.63 -4.85 -13.75
CA GLU A 105 -8.60 -5.19 -14.79
C GLU A 105 -8.87 -6.70 -14.84
N GLN A 106 -7.82 -7.53 -14.84
CA GLN A 106 -7.93 -9.00 -14.81
C GLN A 106 -8.74 -9.48 -13.61
N PHE A 107 -8.47 -8.92 -12.43
CA PHE A 107 -9.17 -9.25 -11.20
C PHE A 107 -10.63 -8.78 -11.23
N THR A 108 -10.87 -7.52 -11.56
CA THR A 108 -12.19 -6.88 -11.40
C THR A 108 -13.17 -7.27 -12.50
N LYS A 109 -12.72 -7.35 -13.76
CA LYS A 109 -13.60 -7.64 -14.91
C LYS A 109 -13.72 -9.12 -15.22
N TYR A 110 -12.63 -9.87 -15.03
CA TYR A 110 -12.53 -11.26 -15.49
C TYR A 110 -12.43 -12.26 -14.35
N HIS A 111 -12.38 -11.80 -13.09
CA HIS A 111 -12.24 -12.64 -11.90
C HIS A 111 -11.00 -13.55 -11.93
N ILE A 112 -9.94 -13.11 -12.63
CA ILE A 112 -8.66 -13.80 -12.70
C ILE A 112 -7.78 -13.28 -11.57
N THR A 113 -7.42 -14.16 -10.63
CA THR A 113 -6.55 -13.80 -9.51
C THR A 113 -5.08 -13.79 -9.93
N SER A 114 -4.28 -13.07 -9.15
CA SER A 114 -2.82 -13.01 -9.26
C SER A 114 -2.22 -13.22 -7.87
N PRO A 115 -1.00 -13.78 -7.75
CA PRO A 115 -0.29 -13.77 -6.48
C PRO A 115 -0.19 -12.37 -5.85
N TYR A 116 -0.19 -11.31 -6.69
CA TYR A 116 -0.18 -9.92 -6.24
C TYR A 116 -1.46 -9.48 -5.52
N THR A 117 -2.60 -10.14 -5.75
CA THR A 117 -3.90 -9.80 -5.18
C THR A 117 -4.30 -10.70 -4.00
N GLU A 118 -3.50 -11.72 -3.70
CA GLU A 118 -3.84 -12.76 -2.71
C GLU A 118 -3.04 -12.64 -1.41
N GLY A 119 -1.85 -12.02 -1.46
CA GLY A 119 -0.98 -11.88 -0.30
C GLY A 119 0.32 -11.14 -0.62
N PHE A 120 1.19 -11.02 0.39
CA PHE A 120 2.50 -10.41 0.20
C PHE A 120 3.49 -11.37 -0.45
N LEU A 121 4.20 -10.87 -1.47
CA LEU A 121 5.24 -11.61 -2.21
C LEU A 121 6.65 -11.37 -1.66
N PHE A 122 6.73 -10.78 -0.46
CA PHE A 122 7.94 -10.47 0.26
C PHE A 122 7.75 -10.81 1.75
N PRO A 123 8.83 -11.14 2.48
CA PRO A 123 8.73 -11.43 3.91
C PRO A 123 8.31 -10.17 4.69
N MET A 124 7.46 -10.35 5.69
CA MET A 124 7.06 -9.27 6.59
C MET A 124 8.28 -8.68 7.32
N GLN A 125 8.34 -7.36 7.40
CA GLN A 125 9.37 -6.65 8.16
C GLN A 125 8.87 -6.40 9.59
N TYR A 126 9.83 -6.14 10.49
CA TYR A 126 9.58 -5.78 11.87
C TYR A 126 10.62 -4.74 12.32
N ASN A 127 10.33 -3.98 13.38
CA ASN A 127 11.23 -2.95 13.92
C ASN A 127 11.66 -1.90 12.88
N THR A 128 10.72 -1.45 12.05
CA THR A 128 10.95 -0.58 10.89
C THR A 128 10.98 0.92 11.21
N ALA A 129 10.65 1.30 12.45
CA ALA A 129 10.57 2.70 12.89
C ALA A 129 11.88 3.48 12.65
N ASP A 130 11.75 4.75 12.29
CA ASP A 130 12.88 5.68 12.25
C ASP A 130 12.89 6.52 13.52
N LEU A 131 13.82 6.20 14.43
CA LEU A 131 13.94 6.84 15.73
C LEU A 131 14.53 8.26 15.65
N GLY A 132 15.07 8.66 14.50
CA GLY A 132 15.78 9.92 14.35
C GLY A 132 17.06 9.98 15.18
N VAL A 133 17.54 11.20 15.42
CA VAL A 133 18.73 11.50 16.21
C VAL A 133 18.38 12.56 17.25
N THR A 134 18.79 12.36 18.49
CA THR A 134 18.61 13.32 19.57
C THR A 134 19.68 14.41 19.50
N TYR A 135 19.28 15.67 19.33
CA TYR A 135 20.18 16.83 19.29
C TYR A 135 20.25 17.60 20.63
N PHE A 136 19.30 17.38 21.54
CA PHE A 136 19.25 18.00 22.86
C PHE A 136 18.63 17.05 23.89
N LYS A 137 18.96 17.24 25.17
CA LYS A 137 18.36 16.53 26.31
C LYS A 137 17.46 17.46 27.10
#